data_AF-A0A4R3MGT0-F1
#
_entry.id   AF-A0A4R3MGT0-F1
#
_cell.length_a   1.000
_cell.length_b   1.000
_cell.length_c   1.000
_cell.angle_alpha   90.00
_cell.angle_beta   90.00
_cell.angle_gamma   90.00
#
_symmetry.space_group_name_H-M   'P 1'
#
loop_
_entity.id
_entity.type
_entity.pdbx_description
1 polymer ?
#
loop_
_entity_poly.entity_id
_entity_poly.type
_entity_poly.pdbx_seq_one_letter_code
_entity_poly.pdbx_strand_id
1 'polypeptide(L)'
;MLENELVRQGNWLFRRRSYLPLVILPVAMVAFAQSDWVIHAFGDGVEDIWDFGCLLIALSGLAVRGAIVGFVPRGSSGRTTRMQRAEALNTSGMYSQMRHPLYFANFLIFLGFLLVFKSLLFGLGGALAFFLYYERIMLAEERFMEERFGDAYRHWAQRTPAILPRFSGWVWPELPFSLRTVLRREYPGLYLITVFFLVVEALEAVVVEELPLDVWISEEPVWVMLFFLGTLTYLAIRLIRQHTTWLAVAGR
;
A
#
# COMPACT_ATOMS: atom_id res chain seq x y z
N MET A 1 24.34 -11.67 -17.89
CA MET A 1 24.65 -10.56 -16.96
C MET A 1 23.55 -10.53 -15.92
N LEU A 2 23.92 -10.37 -14.64
CA LEU A 2 23.00 -10.40 -13.50
C LEU A 2 21.84 -9.40 -13.63
N GLU A 3 22.10 -8.20 -14.13
CA GLU A 3 21.10 -7.15 -14.35
C GLU A 3 19.91 -7.63 -15.19
N ASN A 4 20.19 -8.28 -16.33
CA ASN A 4 19.14 -8.81 -17.22
C ASN A 4 18.29 -9.88 -16.53
N GLU A 5 18.88 -10.67 -15.63
CA GLU A 5 18.15 -11.66 -14.85
C GLU A 5 17.23 -11.01 -13.82
N LEU A 6 17.72 -9.99 -13.12
CA LEU A 6 16.94 -9.22 -12.15
C LEU A 6 15.78 -8.48 -12.83
N VAL A 7 16.00 -7.88 -14.00
CA VAL A 7 14.94 -7.24 -14.81
C VAL A 7 13.90 -8.27 -15.26
N ARG A 8 14.32 -9.47 -15.68
CA ARG A 8 13.40 -10.56 -16.06
C ARG A 8 12.56 -11.01 -14.86
N GLN A 9 13.18 -11.17 -13.69
CA GLN A 9 12.48 -11.49 -12.44
C GLN A 9 11.50 -10.38 -12.06
N GLY A 10 11.93 -9.12 -12.13
CA GLY A 10 11.09 -7.95 -11.86
C GLY A 10 9.82 -7.91 -12.72
N ASN A 11 9.96 -8.15 -14.02
CA ASN A 11 8.83 -8.25 -14.93
C ASN A 11 7.88 -9.42 -14.58
N TRP A 12 8.44 -10.57 -14.16
CA TRP A 12 7.65 -11.71 -13.71
C TRP A 12 6.87 -11.41 -12.42
N LEU A 13 7.50 -10.72 -11.47
CA LEU A 13 6.92 -10.29 -10.20
C LEU A 13 5.83 -9.23 -10.42
N PHE A 14 6.10 -8.22 -11.25
CA PHE A 14 5.15 -7.17 -11.61
C PHE A 14 3.81 -7.73 -12.10
N ARG A 15 3.86 -8.77 -12.95
CA ARG A 15 2.64 -9.42 -13.48
C ARG A 15 1.80 -10.14 -12.44
N ARG A 16 2.42 -10.60 -11.35
CA ARG A 16 1.80 -11.39 -10.28
C ARG A 16 1.64 -10.61 -8.98
N ARG A 17 1.92 -9.30 -8.99
CA ARG A 17 1.94 -8.47 -7.78
C ARG A 17 0.65 -8.40 -7.00
N SER A 18 -0.47 -8.77 -7.62
CA SER A 18 -1.77 -8.86 -6.96
C SER A 18 -1.94 -10.11 -6.09
N TYR A 19 -1.14 -11.16 -6.31
CA TYR A 19 -1.30 -12.45 -5.64
C TYR A 19 -0.10 -12.83 -4.78
N LEU A 20 1.11 -12.42 -5.16
CA LEU A 20 2.34 -12.76 -4.42
C LEU A 20 2.34 -12.31 -2.95
N PRO A 21 1.77 -11.16 -2.57
CA PRO A 21 1.63 -10.83 -1.16
C PRO A 21 0.87 -11.88 -0.33
N LEU A 22 -0.03 -12.66 -0.94
CA LEU A 22 -0.78 -13.72 -0.23
C LEU A 22 0.10 -14.91 0.18
N VAL A 23 1.29 -15.05 -0.40
CA VAL A 23 2.25 -16.11 -0.04
C VAL A 23 2.77 -15.92 1.39
N ILE A 24 2.69 -14.71 1.94
CA ILE A 24 3.10 -14.45 3.32
C ILE A 24 2.09 -14.98 4.36
N LEU A 25 0.85 -15.27 3.96
CA LEU A 25 -0.22 -15.63 4.90
C LEU A 25 0.09 -16.85 5.77
N PRO A 26 0.65 -17.97 5.28
CA PRO A 26 1.00 -19.09 6.16
C PRO A 26 2.05 -18.71 7.22
N VAL A 27 3.02 -17.88 6.85
CA VAL A 27 4.03 -17.38 7.80
C VAL A 27 3.40 -16.41 8.79
N ALA A 28 2.44 -15.59 8.33
CA ALA A 28 1.66 -14.71 9.17
C ALA A 28 0.86 -15.50 10.22
N MET A 29 0.20 -16.60 9.83
CA MET A 29 -0.54 -17.46 10.76
C MET A 29 0.37 -18.08 11.83
N VAL A 30 1.61 -18.46 11.49
CA VAL A 30 2.58 -18.98 12.46
C VAL A 30 3.03 -17.87 13.43
N ALA A 31 3.28 -16.66 12.92
CA ALA A 31 3.63 -15.52 13.75
C ALA A 31 2.48 -15.10 14.68
N PHE A 32 1.26 -15.22 14.18
CA PHE A 32 0.03 -14.92 14.90
C PHE A 32 -0.20 -15.87 16.08
N ALA A 33 0.07 -17.16 15.92
CA ALA A 33 -0.01 -18.13 17.02
C ALA A 33 1.02 -17.89 18.16
N GLN A 34 1.83 -16.83 18.05
CA GLN A 34 2.84 -16.43 19.03
C GLN A 34 2.69 -14.94 19.40
N SER A 35 1.52 -14.32 19.15
CA SER A 35 1.29 -12.87 19.41
C SER A 35 0.97 -12.55 20.87
N ASP A 36 0.59 -13.55 21.67
CA ASP A 36 0.15 -13.48 23.08
C ASP A 36 1.17 -12.83 24.04
N TRP A 37 2.45 -12.78 23.67
CA TRP A 37 3.49 -12.20 24.52
C TRP A 37 3.24 -10.71 24.86
N VAL A 38 2.60 -9.94 23.99
CA VAL A 38 2.31 -8.52 24.24
C VAL A 38 1.27 -8.38 25.35
N ILE A 39 0.18 -9.15 25.26
CA ILE A 39 -0.86 -9.23 26.28
C ILE A 39 -0.26 -9.61 27.63
N HIS A 40 0.53 -10.69 27.65
CA HIS A 40 1.13 -11.18 28.89
C HIS A 40 2.16 -10.23 29.50
N ALA A 41 2.86 -9.43 28.69
CA ALA A 41 3.90 -8.52 29.16
C ALA A 41 3.36 -7.13 29.54
N PHE A 42 2.33 -6.64 28.86
CA PHE A 42 1.91 -5.23 28.93
C PHE A 42 0.41 -5.01 29.15
N GLY A 43 -0.42 -6.04 28.97
CA GLY A 43 -1.87 -6.00 29.14
C GLY A 43 -2.65 -5.42 27.97
N ASP A 44 -3.96 -5.65 27.99
CA ASP A 44 -4.91 -5.43 26.88
C ASP A 44 -4.92 -3.97 26.37
N GLY A 45 -4.83 -2.98 27.27
CA GLY A 45 -4.84 -1.58 26.87
C GLY A 45 -3.62 -1.15 26.02
N VAL A 46 -2.49 -1.85 26.13
CA VAL A 46 -1.32 -1.58 25.28
C VAL A 46 -1.46 -2.23 23.91
N GLU A 47 -2.13 -3.38 23.86
CA GLU A 47 -2.49 -4.07 22.62
C GLU A 47 -3.42 -3.23 21.76
N ASP A 48 -4.51 -2.71 22.35
CA ASP A 48 -5.42 -1.78 21.67
C ASP A 48 -4.67 -0.61 21.02
N ILE A 49 -3.80 0.04 21.80
CA ILE A 49 -3.00 1.18 21.32
C ILE A 49 -2.08 0.76 20.17
N TRP A 50 -1.52 -0.45 20.24
CA TRP A 50 -0.67 -1.00 19.21
C TRP A 50 -1.44 -1.24 17.91
N ASP A 51 -2.63 -1.84 17.98
CA ASP A 51 -3.44 -2.18 16.81
C ASP A 51 -4.02 -0.93 16.15
N PHE A 52 -4.47 0.05 16.93
CA PHE A 52 -4.80 1.38 16.40
C PHE A 52 -3.58 2.09 15.80
N GLY A 53 -2.39 1.92 16.38
CA GLY A 53 -1.13 2.41 15.84
C GLY A 53 -0.83 1.79 14.46
N CYS A 54 -1.01 0.48 14.32
CA CYS A 54 -0.86 -0.26 13.08
C CYS A 54 -1.86 0.20 12.02
N LEU A 55 -3.12 0.40 12.41
CA LEU A 55 -4.16 0.96 11.54
C LEU A 55 -3.80 2.36 11.07
N LEU A 56 -3.31 3.23 11.97
CA LEU A 56 -2.90 4.59 11.63
C LEU A 56 -1.71 4.60 10.65
N ILE A 57 -0.73 3.72 10.84
CA ILE A 57 0.38 3.53 9.89
C ILE A 57 -0.17 3.15 8.51
N ALA A 58 -1.10 2.19 8.44
CA ALA A 58 -1.69 1.76 7.17
C ALA A 58 -2.49 2.89 6.50
N LEU A 59 -3.29 3.63 7.26
CA LEU A 59 -4.05 4.78 6.76
C LEU A 59 -3.14 5.93 6.33
N SER A 60 -2.01 6.15 7.00
CA SER A 60 -1.02 7.15 6.60
C SER A 60 -0.41 6.81 5.24
N GLY A 61 -0.12 5.53 4.99
CA GLY A 61 0.33 5.04 3.69
C GLY A 61 -0.71 5.26 2.60
N LEU A 62 -1.99 4.98 2.90
CA LEU A 62 -3.09 5.25 1.98
C LEU A 62 -3.24 6.76 1.71
N ALA A 63 -3.06 7.61 2.72
CA ALA A 63 -3.12 9.07 2.58
C ALA A 63 -1.98 9.59 1.69
N VAL A 64 -0.75 9.12 1.89
CA VAL A 64 0.40 9.42 1.01
C VAL A 64 0.11 8.96 -0.42
N ARG A 65 -0.41 7.74 -0.59
CA ARG A 65 -0.81 7.20 -1.89
C ARG A 65 -1.89 8.06 -2.57
N GLY A 66 -2.88 8.49 -1.81
CA GLY A 66 -3.94 9.40 -2.25
C GLY A 66 -3.38 10.76 -2.67
N ALA A 67 -2.46 11.33 -1.89
CA ALA A 67 -1.77 12.57 -2.24
C ALA A 67 -1.05 12.45 -3.58
N ILE A 68 -0.28 11.37 -3.80
CA ILE A 68 0.40 11.10 -5.08
C ILE A 68 -0.62 11.03 -6.22
N VAL A 69 -1.62 10.17 -6.09
CA VAL A 69 -2.60 9.89 -7.15
C VAL A 69 -3.47 11.11 -7.47
N GLY A 70 -3.72 11.99 -6.49
CA GLY A 70 -4.48 13.23 -6.69
C GLY A 70 -3.79 14.23 -7.61
N PHE A 71 -2.47 14.17 -7.74
CA PHE A 71 -1.68 15.05 -8.63
C PHE A 71 -1.27 14.39 -9.95
N VAL A 72 -1.34 13.06 -10.05
CA VAL A 72 -0.85 12.29 -11.22
C VAL A 72 -1.69 12.59 -12.49
N PRO A 73 -1.05 12.97 -13.62
CA PRO A 73 -1.71 13.10 -14.91
C PRO A 73 -2.00 11.73 -15.55
N ARG A 74 -2.96 11.67 -16.49
CA ARG A 74 -3.23 10.48 -17.31
C ARG A 74 -1.95 9.93 -17.93
N GLY A 75 -1.88 8.61 -18.04
CA GLY A 75 -0.80 7.93 -18.79
C GLY A 75 0.56 7.89 -18.10
N SER A 76 0.80 8.61 -17.01
CA SER A 76 2.09 8.61 -16.31
C SER A 76 2.26 7.49 -15.26
N SER A 77 1.16 7.07 -14.64
CA SER A 77 1.15 5.97 -13.65
C SER A 77 -0.19 5.23 -13.70
N GLY A 78 -0.18 4.05 -14.32
CA GLY A 78 -1.35 3.17 -14.48
C GLY A 78 -1.39 2.01 -13.47
N ARG A 79 -2.59 1.46 -13.21
CA ARG A 79 -2.77 0.25 -12.36
C ARG A 79 -2.60 -1.07 -13.14
N THR A 80 -2.16 -1.02 -14.40
CA THR A 80 -2.04 -2.19 -15.27
C THR A 80 -1.03 -3.18 -14.70
N THR A 81 -1.43 -4.43 -14.53
CA THR A 81 -0.57 -5.53 -14.08
C THR A 81 0.06 -6.31 -15.23
N ARG A 82 -0.48 -6.22 -16.45
CA ARG A 82 -0.02 -7.04 -17.59
C ARG A 82 1.34 -6.60 -18.13
N MET A 83 1.55 -5.29 -18.28
CA MET A 83 2.78 -4.71 -18.81
C MET A 83 3.01 -3.30 -18.24
N GLN A 84 4.27 -2.89 -18.25
CA GLN A 84 4.71 -1.52 -18.05
C GLN A 84 4.04 -0.59 -19.08
N ARG A 85 3.53 0.56 -18.63
CA ARG A 85 2.92 1.57 -19.49
C ARG A 85 3.21 2.96 -18.94
N ALA A 86 3.85 3.78 -19.77
CA ALA A 86 4.06 5.20 -19.51
C ALA A 86 3.94 5.97 -20.83
N GLU A 87 2.98 6.90 -20.88
CA GLU A 87 2.77 7.83 -21.98
C GLU A 87 3.58 9.12 -21.76
N ALA A 88 3.83 9.48 -20.50
CA ALA A 88 4.62 10.64 -20.11
C ALA A 88 5.47 10.35 -18.87
N LEU A 89 6.65 10.95 -18.81
CA LEU A 89 7.54 10.90 -17.65
C LEU A 89 7.07 11.94 -16.62
N ASN A 90 6.59 11.49 -15.45
CA ASN A 90 6.20 12.40 -14.38
C ASN A 90 7.38 12.65 -13.43
N THR A 91 7.87 13.88 -13.39
CA THR A 91 8.98 14.32 -12.53
C THR A 91 8.54 15.36 -11.49
N SER A 92 7.23 15.52 -11.29
CA SER A 92 6.63 16.55 -10.43
C SER A 92 5.95 15.96 -9.19
N GLY A 93 5.66 16.82 -8.21
CA GLY A 93 5.11 16.41 -6.92
C GLY A 93 6.04 15.46 -6.19
N MET A 94 5.50 14.37 -5.64
CA MET A 94 6.32 13.37 -4.94
C MET A 94 7.35 12.67 -5.85
N TYR A 95 7.13 12.63 -7.16
CA TYR A 95 8.12 12.12 -8.11
C TYR A 95 9.35 13.05 -8.26
N SER A 96 9.26 14.30 -7.79
CA SER A 96 10.43 15.19 -7.69
C SER A 96 11.30 14.91 -6.46
N GLN A 97 10.78 14.14 -5.49
CA GLN A 97 11.45 13.83 -4.23
C GLN A 97 12.03 12.42 -4.21
N MET A 98 11.37 11.48 -4.89
CA MET A 98 11.83 10.09 -5.04
C MET A 98 11.29 9.49 -6.35
N ARG A 99 11.94 8.47 -6.88
CA ARG A 99 11.53 7.83 -8.14
C ARG A 99 10.30 6.93 -7.98
N HIS A 100 10.12 6.31 -6.80
CA HIS A 100 9.09 5.30 -6.54
C HIS A 100 8.13 5.64 -5.39
N PRO A 101 7.46 6.81 -5.40
CA PRO A 101 6.63 7.26 -4.27
C PRO A 101 5.41 6.36 -4.00
N LEU A 102 4.87 5.70 -5.01
CA LEU A 102 3.78 4.75 -4.82
C LEU A 102 4.23 3.49 -4.06
N TYR A 103 5.48 3.06 -4.23
CA TYR A 103 6.02 1.91 -3.50
C TYR A 103 6.39 2.26 -2.08
N PHE A 104 6.86 3.49 -1.83
CA PHE A 104 6.98 4.02 -0.48
C PHE A 104 5.62 4.04 0.25
N ALA A 105 4.56 4.55 -0.41
CA ALA A 105 3.22 4.55 0.18
C ALA A 105 2.68 3.14 0.43
N ASN A 106 2.93 2.20 -0.49
CA ASN A 106 2.56 0.79 -0.30
C ASN A 106 3.34 0.14 0.85
N PHE A 107 4.60 0.52 1.06
CA PHE A 107 5.39 0.01 2.17
C PHE A 107 4.76 0.41 3.51
N LEU A 108 4.30 1.65 3.66
CA LEU A 108 3.60 2.09 4.88
C LEU A 108 2.31 1.30 5.11
N ILE A 109 1.50 1.08 4.06
CA ILE A 109 0.29 0.23 4.16
C ILE A 109 0.68 -1.19 4.62
N PHE A 110 1.67 -1.77 3.97
CA PHE A 110 2.13 -3.12 4.27
C PHE A 110 2.77 -3.24 5.66
N LEU A 111 3.47 -2.21 6.11
CA LEU A 111 4.08 -2.16 7.44
C LEU A 111 3.03 -2.21 8.53
N GLY A 112 1.92 -1.47 8.39
CA GLY A 112 0.78 -1.59 9.32
C GLY A 112 0.22 -3.01 9.37
N PHE A 113 0.11 -3.68 8.21
CA PHE A 113 -0.34 -5.07 8.14
C PHE A 113 0.65 -6.08 8.72
N LEU A 114 1.96 -5.79 8.72
CA LEU A 114 2.95 -6.68 9.31
C LEU A 114 3.01 -6.54 10.83
N LEU A 115 2.88 -5.31 11.33
CA LEU A 115 3.05 -5.00 12.75
C LEU A 115 1.88 -5.44 13.62
N VAL A 116 0.67 -5.55 13.06
CA VAL A 116 -0.52 -6.02 13.81
C VAL A 116 -0.34 -7.45 14.34
N PHE A 117 0.49 -8.27 13.68
CA PHE A 117 0.80 -9.63 14.16
C PHE A 117 1.72 -9.66 15.40
N LYS A 118 2.13 -8.48 15.91
CA LYS A 118 2.90 -8.30 17.16
C LYS A 118 4.20 -9.11 17.22
N SER A 119 4.73 -9.54 16.07
CA SER A 119 5.94 -10.37 15.98
C SER A 119 7.08 -9.60 15.31
N LEU A 120 8.13 -9.31 16.08
CA LEU A 120 9.30 -8.56 15.57
C LEU A 120 9.99 -9.28 14.41
N LEU A 121 10.14 -10.60 14.51
CA LEU A 121 10.76 -11.40 13.44
C LEU A 121 9.91 -11.37 12.18
N PHE A 122 8.59 -11.50 12.31
CA PHE A 122 7.67 -11.42 11.19
C PHE A 122 7.68 -10.02 10.56
N GLY A 123 7.64 -8.97 11.38
CA GLY A 123 7.70 -7.57 10.93
C GLY A 123 8.98 -7.26 10.15
N LEU A 124 10.14 -7.60 10.71
CA LEU A 124 11.44 -7.37 10.06
C LEU A 124 11.62 -8.25 8.82
N GLY A 125 11.25 -9.52 8.89
CA GLY A 125 11.32 -10.45 7.77
C GLY A 125 10.41 -10.03 6.62
N GLY A 126 9.17 -9.61 6.94
CA GLY A 126 8.20 -9.10 5.98
C GLY A 126 8.66 -7.78 5.34
N ALA A 127 9.24 -6.86 6.12
CA ALA A 127 9.80 -5.62 5.59
C ALA A 127 10.98 -5.89 4.63
N LEU A 128 11.90 -6.78 5.01
CA LEU A 128 13.00 -7.19 4.14
C LEU A 128 12.49 -7.85 2.85
N ALA A 129 11.52 -8.77 2.97
CA ALA A 129 10.90 -9.42 1.82
C ALA A 129 10.23 -8.41 0.90
N PHE A 130 9.55 -7.40 1.44
CA PHE A 130 8.98 -6.30 0.66
C PHE A 130 10.05 -5.56 -0.14
N PHE A 131 11.18 -5.20 0.48
CA PHE A 131 12.25 -4.48 -0.22
C PHE A 131 12.88 -5.32 -1.32
N LEU A 132 13.23 -6.59 -1.07
CA LEU A 132 13.78 -7.49 -2.09
C LEU A 132 12.80 -7.72 -3.25
N TYR A 133 11.51 -7.80 -2.93
CA TYR A 133 10.44 -7.99 -3.90
C TYR A 133 10.25 -6.74 -4.78
N TYR A 134 10.10 -5.56 -4.18
CA TYR A 134 9.89 -4.32 -4.92
C TYR A 134 11.16 -3.83 -5.60
N GLU A 135 12.36 -4.07 -5.07
CA GLU A 135 13.63 -3.73 -5.73
C GLU A 135 13.69 -4.28 -7.16
N ARG A 136 13.35 -5.56 -7.31
CA ARG A 136 13.34 -6.20 -8.63
C ARG A 136 12.31 -5.58 -9.57
N ILE A 137 11.12 -5.24 -9.04
CA ILE A 137 10.07 -4.56 -9.81
C ILE A 137 10.53 -3.16 -10.23
N MET A 138 11.10 -2.40 -9.30
CA MET A 138 11.65 -1.07 -9.54
C MET A 138 12.71 -1.14 -10.62
N LEU A 139 13.67 -2.06 -10.55
CA LEU A 139 14.70 -2.21 -11.58
C LEU A 139 14.10 -2.45 -12.97
N ALA A 140 13.08 -3.33 -13.08
CA ALA A 140 12.39 -3.55 -14.34
C ALA A 140 11.62 -2.31 -14.84
N GLU A 141 11.06 -1.52 -13.92
CA GLU A 141 10.42 -0.24 -14.23
C GLU A 141 11.41 0.80 -14.72
N GLU A 142 12.52 0.98 -14.02
CA GLU A 142 13.56 1.92 -14.39
C GLU A 142 14.14 1.59 -15.76
N ARG A 143 14.39 0.30 -16.04
CA ARG A 143 14.84 -0.14 -17.35
C ARG A 143 13.84 0.18 -18.45
N PHE A 144 12.56 -0.07 -18.23
CA PHE A 144 11.50 0.29 -19.18
C PHE A 144 11.42 1.81 -19.41
N MET A 145 11.56 2.61 -18.36
CA MET A 145 11.53 4.07 -18.47
C MET A 145 12.76 4.61 -19.19
N GLU A 146 13.94 4.03 -18.96
CA GLU A 146 15.15 4.36 -19.71
C GLU A 146 15.00 4.03 -21.19
N GLU A 147 14.49 2.84 -21.54
CA GLU A 147 14.24 2.45 -22.94
C GLU A 147 13.20 3.36 -23.61
N ARG A 148 12.23 3.87 -22.85
CA ARG A 148 11.14 4.71 -23.38
C ARG A 148 11.52 6.19 -23.52
N PHE A 149 12.26 6.75 -22.57
CA PHE A 149 12.51 8.19 -22.45
C PHE A 149 13.99 8.58 -22.56
N GLY A 150 14.89 7.60 -22.64
CA GLY A 150 16.32 7.81 -22.90
C GLY A 150 16.98 8.77 -21.90
N ASP A 151 17.70 9.76 -22.44
CA ASP A 151 18.48 10.72 -21.64
C ASP A 151 17.62 11.57 -20.70
N ALA A 152 16.37 11.85 -21.05
CA ALA A 152 15.46 12.59 -20.18
C ALA A 152 15.23 11.85 -18.85
N TYR A 153 15.03 10.54 -18.91
CA TYR A 153 14.92 9.70 -17.72
C TYR A 153 16.24 9.63 -16.97
N ARG A 154 17.37 9.37 -17.66
CA ARG A 154 18.70 9.27 -17.04
C ARG A 154 19.07 10.52 -16.25
N HIS A 155 18.89 11.71 -16.84
CA HIS A 155 19.20 12.98 -16.19
C HIS A 155 18.34 13.25 -14.95
N TRP A 156 17.04 12.91 -15.01
CA TRP A 156 16.16 13.03 -13.85
C TRP A 156 16.52 12.02 -12.76
N ALA A 157 16.77 10.76 -13.14
CA ALA A 157 17.06 9.67 -12.23
C ALA A 157 18.38 9.86 -11.46
N GLN A 158 19.42 10.41 -12.11
CA GLN A 158 20.70 10.73 -11.46
C GLN A 158 20.58 11.71 -10.28
N ARG A 159 19.54 12.55 -10.27
CA ARG A 159 19.34 13.60 -9.24
C ARG A 159 18.22 13.27 -8.27
N THR A 160 17.57 12.11 -8.43
CA THR A 160 16.35 11.75 -7.69
C THR A 160 16.54 10.38 -7.03
N PRO A 161 16.51 10.29 -5.70
CA PRO A 161 16.72 9.02 -4.99
C PRO A 161 15.61 8.01 -5.31
N ALA A 162 15.87 6.72 -5.14
CA ALA A 162 14.90 5.68 -5.48
C ALA A 162 13.64 5.69 -4.58
N ILE A 163 13.84 5.64 -3.25
CA ILE A 163 12.75 5.47 -2.27
C ILE A 163 12.78 6.55 -1.17
N LEU A 164 13.92 6.82 -0.55
CA LEU A 164 13.98 7.83 0.50
C LEU A 164 13.82 9.23 -0.11
N PRO A 165 12.88 10.06 0.35
CA PRO A 165 12.66 11.37 -0.24
C PRO A 165 13.89 12.25 -0.01
N ARG A 166 14.34 12.94 -1.05
CA ARG A 166 15.11 14.17 -0.82
C ARG A 166 14.14 15.21 -0.28
N PHE A 167 14.48 15.93 0.79
CA PHE A 167 13.63 16.97 1.39
C PHE A 167 13.80 18.35 0.72
N SER A 168 14.22 18.37 -0.54
CA SER A 168 14.54 19.60 -1.28
C SER A 168 14.23 19.47 -2.77
N GLY A 169 14.15 20.60 -3.47
CA GLY A 169 13.91 20.61 -4.92
C GLY A 169 12.52 20.08 -5.31
N TRP A 170 11.49 20.45 -4.55
CA TRP A 170 10.10 20.19 -4.88
C TRP A 170 9.72 20.86 -6.20
N VAL A 171 9.14 20.10 -7.12
CA VAL A 171 8.60 20.61 -8.38
C VAL A 171 7.08 20.53 -8.30
N TRP A 172 6.39 21.67 -8.43
CA TRP A 172 4.94 21.70 -8.35
C TRP A 172 4.29 20.92 -9.50
N PRO A 173 3.28 20.07 -9.22
CA PRO A 173 2.51 19.40 -10.26
C PRO A 173 1.79 20.38 -11.17
N GLU A 174 1.75 20.08 -12.47
CA GLU A 174 1.03 20.90 -13.46
C GLU A 174 -0.49 20.90 -13.22
N LEU A 175 -1.03 19.80 -12.69
CA LEU A 175 -2.47 19.67 -12.44
C LEU A 175 -2.79 19.85 -10.95
N PRO A 176 -3.85 20.59 -10.58
CA PRO A 176 -4.22 20.85 -9.18
C PRO A 176 -4.82 19.60 -8.52
N PHE A 177 -4.60 19.40 -7.21
CA PHE A 177 -5.07 18.21 -6.49
C PHE A 177 -6.53 17.85 -6.79
N SER A 178 -6.80 16.57 -7.06
CA SER A 178 -8.14 16.07 -7.37
C SER A 178 -8.61 14.99 -6.40
N LEU A 179 -9.42 15.39 -5.41
CA LEU A 179 -10.04 14.45 -4.47
C LEU A 179 -10.90 13.39 -5.18
N ARG A 180 -11.60 13.76 -6.26
CA ARG A 180 -12.39 12.83 -7.08
C ARG A 180 -11.53 11.71 -7.68
N THR A 181 -10.30 12.04 -8.10
CA THR A 181 -9.35 11.05 -8.62
C THR A 181 -8.88 10.10 -7.52
N VAL A 182 -8.63 10.64 -6.32
CA VAL A 182 -8.27 9.85 -5.13
C VAL A 182 -9.40 8.88 -4.78
N LEU A 183 -10.62 9.38 -4.59
CA LEU A 183 -11.78 8.55 -4.28
C LEU A 183 -11.98 7.46 -5.32
N ARG A 184 -11.89 7.79 -6.62
CA ARG A 184 -12.05 6.81 -7.71
C ARG A 184 -11.00 5.70 -7.70
N ARG A 185 -9.76 5.99 -7.30
CA ARG A 185 -8.63 5.06 -7.43
C ARG A 185 -8.31 4.32 -6.13
N GLU A 186 -8.59 4.92 -4.97
CA GLU A 186 -8.13 4.42 -3.67
C GLU A 186 -9.25 3.88 -2.76
N TYR A 187 -10.53 4.00 -3.14
CA TYR A 187 -11.62 3.35 -2.39
C TYR A 187 -11.46 1.83 -2.17
N PRO A 188 -10.87 1.03 -3.10
CA PRO A 188 -10.64 -0.39 -2.83
C PRO A 188 -9.51 -0.60 -1.82
N GLY A 189 -8.53 0.31 -1.76
CA GLY A 189 -7.43 0.26 -0.81
C GLY A 189 -7.90 0.55 0.62
N LEU A 190 -8.76 1.56 0.78
CA LEU A 190 -9.42 1.84 2.06
C LEU A 190 -10.22 0.62 2.54
N TYR A 191 -11.04 0.05 1.65
CA TYR A 191 -11.84 -1.12 1.99
C TYR A 191 -10.99 -2.33 2.38
N LEU A 192 -9.89 -2.58 1.65
CA LEU A 192 -8.96 -3.66 1.98
C LEU A 192 -8.37 -3.50 3.38
N ILE A 193 -7.98 -2.28 3.79
CA ILE A 193 -7.48 -2.01 5.14
C ILE A 193 -8.56 -2.36 6.17
N THR A 194 -9.80 -1.89 5.99
CA THR A 194 -10.87 -2.18 6.97
C THR A 194 -11.21 -3.67 7.06
N VAL A 195 -11.20 -4.40 5.93
CA VAL A 195 -11.42 -5.85 5.94
C VAL A 195 -10.26 -6.58 6.58
N PHE A 196 -9.02 -6.16 6.29
CA PHE A 196 -7.83 -6.81 6.81
C PHE A 196 -7.78 -6.74 8.33
N PHE A 197 -7.93 -5.54 8.92
CA PHE A 197 -7.93 -5.38 10.36
C PHE A 197 -9.11 -6.13 11.00
N LEU A 198 -10.34 -6.02 10.48
CA LEU A 198 -11.46 -6.82 10.99
C LEU A 198 -11.14 -8.32 11.06
N VAL A 199 -10.55 -8.87 10.00
CA VAL A 199 -10.23 -10.29 9.93
C VAL A 199 -9.12 -10.67 10.90
N VAL A 200 -8.08 -9.86 11.03
CA VAL A 200 -6.98 -10.14 11.97
C VAL A 200 -7.48 -10.10 13.40
N GLU A 201 -8.19 -9.06 13.80
CA GLU A 201 -8.71 -8.89 15.18
C GLU A 201 -9.71 -10.01 15.52
N ALA A 202 -10.63 -10.34 14.60
CA ALA A 202 -11.55 -11.45 14.81
C ALA A 202 -10.85 -12.82 14.86
N LEU A 203 -9.74 -12.98 14.13
CA LEU A 203 -8.92 -14.18 14.23
C LEU A 203 -8.18 -14.22 15.57
N GLU A 204 -7.80 -13.08 16.13
CA GLU A 204 -7.00 -12.99 17.36
C GLU A 204 -7.87 -13.41 18.53
N ALA A 205 -9.05 -12.80 18.61
CA ALA A 205 -10.09 -13.17 19.56
C ALA A 205 -10.39 -14.68 19.53
N VAL A 206 -10.55 -15.28 18.34
CA VAL A 206 -10.95 -16.70 18.25
C VAL A 206 -9.78 -17.68 18.44
N VAL A 207 -8.60 -17.37 17.91
CA VAL A 207 -7.47 -18.31 17.83
C VAL A 207 -6.50 -18.16 18.99
N VAL A 208 -6.28 -16.92 19.45
CA VAL A 208 -5.31 -16.59 20.49
C VAL A 208 -6.00 -16.49 21.84
N GLU A 209 -7.10 -15.73 21.91
CA GLU A 209 -7.82 -15.51 23.18
C GLU A 209 -8.91 -16.55 23.48
N GLU A 210 -9.20 -17.43 22.51
CA GLU A 210 -10.27 -18.44 22.58
C GLU A 210 -11.66 -17.85 22.92
N LEU A 211 -11.89 -16.59 22.56
CA LEU A 211 -13.14 -15.86 22.78
C LEU A 211 -14.18 -16.14 21.68
N PRO A 212 -15.45 -16.40 22.06
CA PRO A 212 -16.55 -16.44 21.11
C PRO A 212 -16.74 -15.11 20.38
N LEU A 213 -17.02 -15.17 19.08
CA LEU A 213 -17.20 -13.97 18.24
C LEU A 213 -18.31 -13.04 18.73
N ASP A 214 -19.38 -13.56 19.31
CA ASP A 214 -20.47 -12.74 19.84
C ASP A 214 -20.05 -11.91 21.06
N VAL A 215 -19.16 -12.47 21.89
CA VAL A 215 -18.55 -11.76 23.02
C VAL A 215 -17.59 -10.70 22.50
N TRP A 216 -16.66 -11.08 21.62
CA TRP A 216 -15.69 -10.14 21.01
C TRP A 216 -16.38 -8.96 20.31
N ILE A 217 -17.44 -9.20 19.53
CA ILE A 217 -18.21 -8.11 18.87
C ILE A 217 -18.80 -7.13 19.90
N SER A 218 -19.17 -7.63 21.08
CA SER A 218 -19.74 -6.80 22.14
C SER A 218 -18.68 -5.99 22.90
N GLU A 219 -17.48 -6.53 23.06
CA GLU A 219 -16.36 -5.90 23.76
C GLU A 219 -15.61 -4.91 22.85
N GLU A 220 -15.42 -5.27 21.58
CA GLU A 220 -14.69 -4.48 20.59
C GLU A 220 -15.51 -4.12 19.35
N PRO A 221 -16.64 -3.39 19.51
CA PRO A 221 -17.52 -3.07 18.38
C PRO A 221 -16.84 -2.16 17.33
N VAL A 222 -15.72 -1.52 17.66
CA VAL A 222 -15.02 -0.56 16.81
C VAL A 222 -14.57 -1.17 15.50
N TRP A 223 -14.02 -2.39 15.50
CA TRP A 223 -13.54 -3.06 14.29
C TRP A 223 -14.68 -3.40 13.33
N VAL A 224 -15.82 -3.82 13.89
CA VAL A 224 -17.07 -4.07 13.16
C VAL A 224 -17.63 -2.76 12.59
N MET A 225 -17.65 -1.69 13.37
CA MET A 225 -18.10 -0.36 12.92
C MET A 225 -17.23 0.18 11.78
N LEU A 226 -15.90 0.06 11.88
CA LEU A 226 -14.95 0.47 10.85
C LEU A 226 -15.17 -0.33 9.55
N PHE A 227 -15.41 -1.64 9.65
CA PHE A 227 -15.77 -2.47 8.50
C PHE A 227 -17.07 -2.03 7.84
N PHE A 228 -18.13 -1.77 8.61
CA PHE A 228 -19.41 -1.30 8.04
C PHE A 228 -19.26 0.07 7.39
N LEU A 229 -18.56 1.01 8.03
CA LEU A 229 -18.26 2.33 7.46
C LEU A 229 -17.43 2.19 6.16
N GLY A 230 -16.43 1.32 6.16
CA GLY A 230 -15.63 0.99 4.98
C GLY A 230 -16.47 0.38 3.85
N THR A 231 -17.38 -0.54 4.18
CA THR A 231 -18.31 -1.18 3.24
C THR A 231 -19.27 -0.16 2.63
N LEU A 232 -19.89 0.69 3.44
CA LEU A 232 -20.77 1.76 2.98
C LEU A 232 -20.03 2.73 2.05
N THR A 233 -18.82 3.15 2.45
CA THR A 233 -17.95 4.01 1.63
C THR A 233 -17.60 3.36 0.29
N TYR A 234 -17.22 2.08 0.32
CA TYR A 234 -16.90 1.30 -0.87
C TYR A 234 -18.09 1.21 -1.83
N LEU A 235 -19.27 0.85 -1.31
CA LEU A 235 -20.49 0.71 -2.09
C LEU A 235 -20.93 2.05 -2.67
N ALA A 236 -20.92 3.12 -1.87
CA ALA A 236 -21.25 4.47 -2.34
C ALA A 236 -20.36 4.91 -3.49
N ILE A 237 -19.03 4.82 -3.35
CA ILE A 237 -18.09 5.21 -4.41
C ILE A 237 -18.22 4.30 -5.63
N ARG A 238 -18.41 2.99 -5.43
CA ARG A 238 -18.61 2.02 -6.52
C ARG A 238 -19.88 2.33 -7.31
N LEU A 239 -21.00 2.62 -6.65
CA LEU A 239 -22.26 2.99 -7.29
C LEU A 239 -22.12 4.30 -8.08
N ILE A 240 -21.53 5.34 -7.47
CA ILE A 240 -21.23 6.61 -8.15
C ILE A 240 -20.39 6.36 -9.40
N ARG A 241 -19.36 5.51 -9.31
CA ARG A 241 -18.49 5.17 -10.43
C ARG A 241 -19.20 4.40 -11.55
N GLN A 242 -20.14 3.53 -11.21
CA GLN A 242 -20.86 2.69 -12.19
C GLN A 242 -21.99 3.44 -12.88
N HIS A 243 -22.66 4.35 -12.17
CA HIS A 243 -23.88 5.01 -12.66
C HIS A 243 -23.71 6.49 -13.01
N THR A 244 -22.55 7.10 -12.72
CA THR A 244 -22.32 8.52 -12.99
C THR A 244 -20.93 8.79 -13.58
N THR A 245 -20.77 9.97 -14.18
CA THR A 245 -19.49 10.50 -14.64
C THR A 245 -18.85 11.44 -13.61
N TRP A 246 -19.41 11.59 -12.41
CA TRP A 246 -18.97 12.59 -11.43
C TRP A 246 -17.49 12.43 -11.03
N LEU A 247 -17.02 11.19 -10.93
CA LEU A 247 -15.62 10.83 -10.64
C LEU A 247 -14.69 10.89 -11.86
N ALA A 248 -15.20 11.17 -13.06
CA ALA A 248 -14.38 11.38 -14.25
C ALA A 248 -13.83 12.81 -14.24
N VAL A 249 -12.50 12.93 -14.32
CA VAL A 249 -11.81 14.22 -14.32
C VAL A 249 -11.00 14.32 -15.60
N ALA A 250 -11.19 15.38 -16.38
CA ALA A 250 -10.45 15.59 -17.63
C ALA A 250 -8.93 15.60 -17.35
N GLY A 251 -8.16 14.93 -18.21
CA GLY A 251 -6.71 14.76 -18.01
C GLY A 251 -6.31 13.73 -16.93
N ARG A 252 -7.26 13.01 -16.28
CA ARG A 252 -6.99 12.03 -15.20
C ARG A 252 -7.71 10.67 -15.26
#